data_AF-Q84D88-F1
#
_entry.id   AF-Q84D88-F1
#
_cell.length_a   1.000
_cell.length_b   1.000
_cell.length_c   1.000
_cell.angle_alpha   90.00
_cell.angle_beta   90.00
_cell.angle_gamma   90.00
#
_symmetry.space_group_name_H-M   'P 1'
#
loop_
_entity.id
_entity.type
_entity.pdbx_description
1 polymer ?
#
loop_
_entity_poly.entity_id
_entity_poly.type
_entity_poly.pdbx_seq_one_letter_code
_entity_poly.pdbx_strand_id
1 'polypeptide(L)'
;WVIHLWVEATWEVLVGVIMAWSLMKLLGVRRKIVETWLYIEVALMLGLGHHYFWIGTPEYWLTIGGFLSALEPIPLVAMVVHAVYDAGTHAFKNGNHPALAWIIAQAFGNFFG
;
A
#
# COMPACT_ATOMS: atom_id res chain seq x y z
N TRP A 1 18.46 -3.12 4.90
CA TRP A 1 18.54 -1.67 5.16
C TRP A 1 18.52 -0.86 3.88
N VAL A 2 19.58 -0.77 3.07
CA VAL A 2 19.52 0.02 1.82
C VAL A 2 18.49 -0.54 0.82
N ILE A 3 18.53 -1.84 0.55
CA ILE A 3 17.64 -2.46 -0.44
C ILE A 3 16.19 -2.41 0.06
N HIS A 4 15.87 -3.11 1.14
CA HIS A 4 14.47 -3.23 1.55
C HIS A 4 13.89 -2.00 2.28
N LEU A 5 14.67 -1.25 3.07
CA LEU A 5 14.12 -0.09 3.78
C LEU A 5 14.18 1.18 2.93
N TRP A 6 15.32 1.45 2.30
CA TRP A 6 15.49 2.65 1.50
C TRP A 6 14.92 2.53 0.09
N VAL A 7 15.10 1.41 -0.62
CA VAL A 7 14.42 1.24 -1.92
C VAL A 7 12.95 0.92 -1.64
N GLU A 8 12.65 -0.29 -1.22
CA GLU A 8 11.28 -0.82 -1.21
C GLU A 8 10.35 0.00 -0.31
N ALA A 9 10.60 0.07 1.00
CA ALA A 9 9.67 0.74 1.91
C ALA A 9 9.55 2.27 1.69
N THR A 10 10.62 2.97 1.27
CA THR A 10 10.53 4.42 1.02
C THR A 10 9.75 4.72 -0.27
N TRP A 11 10.01 3.95 -1.34
CA TRP A 11 9.28 4.10 -2.60
C TRP A 11 7.82 3.69 -2.45
N GLU A 12 7.52 2.64 -1.70
CA GLU A 12 6.14 2.21 -1.40
C GLU A 12 5.36 3.30 -0.67
N VAL A 13 5.89 3.83 0.44
CA VAL A 13 5.22 4.90 1.18
C VAL A 13 5.01 6.16 0.31
N LEU A 14 6.00 6.53 -0.50
CA LEU A 14 5.86 7.67 -1.43
C LEU A 14 4.73 7.42 -2.44
N VAL A 15 4.72 6.25 -3.06
CA VAL A 15 3.70 5.86 -4.04
C VAL A 15 2.32 5.76 -3.39
N GLY A 16 2.22 5.20 -2.18
CA GLY A 16 1.01 5.15 -1.37
C GLY A 16 0.47 6.56 -1.08
N VAL A 17 1.32 7.52 -0.72
CA VAL A 17 0.90 8.91 -0.48
C VAL A 17 0.41 9.58 -1.77
N ILE A 18 1.11 9.38 -2.89
CA ILE A 18 0.68 9.90 -4.20
C ILE A 18 -0.66 9.29 -4.59
N MET A 19 -0.82 7.98 -4.41
CA MET A 19 -2.07 7.25 -4.65
C MET A 19 -3.21 7.79 -3.78
N ALA A 20 -2.99 7.92 -2.48
CA ALA A 20 -3.95 8.49 -1.54
C ALA A 20 -4.41 9.89 -1.97
N TRP A 21 -3.46 10.75 -2.34
CA TRP A 21 -3.76 12.08 -2.86
C TRP A 21 -4.57 12.02 -4.16
N SER A 22 -4.19 11.17 -5.10
CA SER A 22 -4.90 10.99 -6.36
C SER A 22 -6.32 10.49 -6.14
N LEU A 23 -6.54 9.52 -5.26
CA LEU A 23 -7.86 9.00 -4.92
C LEU A 23 -8.75 10.09 -4.30
N MET A 24 -8.22 10.92 -3.40
CA MET A 24 -8.96 12.07 -2.87
C MET A 24 -9.35 13.07 -3.97
N LYS A 25 -8.49 13.31 -4.97
CA LYS A 25 -8.75 14.26 -6.05
C LYS A 25 -9.66 13.73 -7.15
N LEU A 26 -9.52 12.47 -7.52
CA LEU A 26 -10.25 11.84 -8.62
C LEU A 26 -11.63 11.35 -8.20
N LEU A 27 -11.75 10.88 -6.96
CA LEU A 27 -12.93 10.19 -6.45
C LEU A 27 -13.57 10.88 -5.24
N GLY A 28 -12.99 11.97 -4.74
CA GLY A 28 -13.52 12.67 -3.55
C GLY A 28 -13.46 11.84 -2.27
N VAL A 29 -12.56 10.85 -2.22
CA VAL A 29 -12.44 9.91 -1.09
C VAL A 29 -12.13 10.66 0.19
N ARG A 30 -12.75 10.22 1.29
CA ARG A 30 -12.53 10.82 2.61
C ARG A 30 -11.10 10.54 3.06
N ARG A 31 -10.39 11.60 3.48
CA ARG A 31 -9.02 11.53 3.98
C ARG A 31 -8.79 10.43 5.03
N LYS A 32 -9.75 10.23 5.94
CA LYS A 32 -9.70 9.18 6.97
C LYS A 32 -9.49 7.77 6.38
N ILE A 33 -10.07 7.47 5.23
CA ILE A 33 -9.94 6.15 4.58
C ILE A 33 -8.51 5.94 4.13
N VAL A 34 -7.99 6.86 3.32
CA VAL A 34 -6.63 6.74 2.76
C VAL A 34 -5.56 6.82 3.84
N GLU A 35 -5.74 7.67 4.86
CA GLU A 35 -4.82 7.73 6.00
C GLU A 35 -4.78 6.42 6.79
N THR A 36 -5.93 5.78 7.00
CA THR A 36 -5.98 4.49 7.72
C THR A 36 -5.14 3.43 7.00
N TRP A 37 -5.24 3.36 5.67
CA TRP A 37 -4.45 2.43 4.89
C TRP A 37 -2.96 2.75 4.90
N LEU A 38 -2.59 4.03 4.79
CA LEU A 38 -1.19 4.45 4.92
C LEU A 38 -0.61 4.12 6.30
N TYR A 39 -1.38 4.27 7.38
CA TYR A 39 -0.94 3.85 8.71
C TYR A 39 -0.73 2.35 8.81
N ILE A 40 -1.61 1.55 8.19
CA ILE A 40 -1.45 0.09 8.13
C ILE A 40 -0.18 -0.26 7.36
N GLU A 41 0.03 0.33 6.18
CA GLU A 41 1.22 0.12 5.35
C GLU A 41 2.51 0.42 6.11
N VAL A 42 2.60 1.58 6.79
CA VAL A 42 3.76 1.92 7.63
C VAL A 42 3.92 0.96 8.82
N ALA A 43 2.83 0.49 9.42
CA ALA A 43 2.89 -0.46 10.54
C ALA A 43 3.45 -1.84 10.12
N LEU A 44 3.29 -2.21 8.85
CA LEU A 44 3.80 -3.46 8.30
C LEU A 44 5.32 -3.45 8.02
N MET A 45 6.03 -2.32 8.20
CA MET A 45 7.48 -2.22 7.95
C MET A 45 8.34 -3.27 8.68
N LEU A 46 7.84 -3.89 9.76
CA LEU A 46 8.52 -5.01 10.43
C LEU A 46 8.61 -6.28 9.55
N GLY A 47 7.90 -6.35 8.43
CA GLY A 47 8.03 -7.38 7.39
C GLY A 47 9.43 -7.42 6.76
N LEU A 48 10.24 -6.36 6.90
CA LEU A 48 11.68 -6.36 6.60
C LEU A 48 12.44 -7.54 7.21
N GLY A 49 11.92 -8.08 8.31
CA GLY A 49 12.43 -9.26 8.98
C GLY A 49 12.58 -10.49 8.10
N HIS A 50 11.90 -10.59 6.95
CA HIS A 50 12.08 -11.70 6.02
C HIS A 50 13.48 -11.80 5.39
N HIS A 51 14.24 -10.72 5.38
CA HIS A 51 15.66 -10.74 4.99
C HIS A 51 16.57 -11.36 6.07
N TYR A 52 16.03 -11.61 7.26
CA TYR A 52 16.79 -12.07 8.41
C TYR A 52 16.70 -13.58 8.67
N PHE A 53 15.87 -14.29 7.90
CA PHE A 53 15.59 -15.71 8.08
C PHE A 53 16.84 -16.60 8.12
N TRP A 54 17.85 -16.28 7.30
CA TRP A 54 18.97 -17.21 7.03
C TRP A 54 20.36 -16.60 7.21
N ILE A 55 20.46 -15.44 7.87
CA ILE A 55 21.74 -14.74 8.07
C ILE A 55 22.26 -14.82 9.52
N GLY A 56 21.70 -15.72 10.33
CA GLY A 56 22.12 -15.93 11.73
C GLY A 56 21.50 -14.98 12.75
N THR A 57 20.36 -14.35 12.43
CA THR A 57 19.59 -13.56 13.41
C THR A 57 18.69 -14.46 14.28
N PRO A 58 18.12 -13.95 15.39
CA PRO A 58 17.21 -14.73 16.23
C PRO A 58 15.99 -15.31 15.49
N GLU A 59 15.57 -16.50 15.91
CA GLU A 59 14.52 -17.30 15.25
C GLU A 59 13.13 -16.63 15.21
N TYR A 60 12.84 -15.71 16.14
CA TYR A 60 11.56 -14.99 16.16
C TYR A 60 11.28 -14.24 14.85
N TRP A 61 12.31 -13.90 14.07
CA TRP A 61 12.14 -13.25 12.78
C TRP A 61 11.42 -14.12 11.76
N LEU A 62 11.54 -15.45 11.80
CA LEU A 62 10.77 -16.34 10.93
C LEU A 62 9.26 -16.09 11.10
N THR A 63 8.81 -15.92 12.34
CA THR A 63 7.40 -15.68 12.64
C THR A 63 6.97 -14.24 12.36
N ILE A 64 7.68 -13.25 12.91
CA ILE A 64 7.30 -11.83 12.81
C ILE A 64 7.51 -11.32 11.38
N GLY A 65 8.71 -11.56 10.83
CA GLY A 65 9.05 -11.15 9.47
C GLY A 65 8.18 -11.87 8.44
N GLY A 66 7.98 -13.19 8.58
CA GLY A 66 7.17 -13.95 7.64
C GLY A 66 5.68 -13.59 7.67
N PHE A 67 5.10 -13.36 8.85
CA PHE A 67 3.70 -12.95 8.95
C PHE A 67 3.47 -11.55 8.38
N LEU A 68 4.32 -10.58 8.74
CA LEU A 68 4.12 -9.19 8.33
C LEU A 68 4.48 -8.97 6.86
N SER A 69 5.52 -9.61 6.32
CA SER A 69 5.86 -9.50 4.90
C SER A 69 4.81 -10.15 3.99
N ALA A 70 4.16 -11.23 4.44
CA ALA A 70 3.05 -11.82 3.71
C ALA A 70 1.84 -10.88 3.56
N LEU A 71 1.73 -9.86 4.41
CA LEU A 71 0.66 -8.87 4.39
C LEU A 71 1.03 -7.60 3.62
N GLU A 72 2.32 -7.34 3.35
CA GLU A 72 2.82 -6.11 2.71
C GLU A 72 2.14 -5.76 1.36
N PRO A 73 1.77 -6.71 0.49
CA PRO A 73 1.10 -6.37 -0.78
C PRO A 73 -0.35 -5.88 -0.63
N ILE A 74 -0.98 -6.09 0.53
CA ILE A 74 -2.43 -5.89 0.72
C ILE A 74 -2.86 -4.42 0.79
N PRO A 75 -2.19 -3.52 1.55
CA PRO A 75 -2.70 -2.19 1.84
C PRO A 75 -2.99 -1.34 0.60
N LEU A 76 -2.12 -1.34 -0.40
CA LEU A 76 -2.29 -0.50 -1.60
C LEU A 76 -3.52 -0.92 -2.43
N VAL A 77 -3.69 -2.22 -2.68
CA VAL A 77 -4.88 -2.73 -3.38
C VAL A 77 -6.14 -2.49 -2.55
N ALA A 78 -6.09 -2.80 -1.25
CA ALA A 78 -7.23 -2.64 -0.37
C ALA A 78 -7.65 -1.16 -0.25
N MET A 79 -6.69 -0.22 -0.27
CA MET A 79 -6.95 1.21 -0.32
C MET A 79 -7.71 1.60 -1.59
N VAL A 80 -7.27 1.15 -2.77
CA VAL A 80 -7.97 1.43 -4.04
C VAL A 80 -9.36 0.82 -4.05
N VAL A 81 -9.51 -0.44 -3.63
CA VAL A 81 -10.82 -1.12 -3.58
C VAL A 81 -11.78 -0.37 -2.65
N HIS A 82 -11.34 -0.03 -1.44
CA HIS A 82 -12.15 0.73 -0.49
C HIS A 82 -12.50 2.11 -1.04
N ALA A 83 -11.55 2.82 -1.64
CA ALA A 83 -11.78 4.13 -2.25
C ALA A 83 -12.81 4.09 -3.40
N VAL A 84 -12.69 3.10 -4.30
CA VAL A 84 -13.63 2.93 -5.42
C VAL A 84 -15.03 2.56 -4.91
N TYR A 85 -15.11 1.68 -3.90
CA TYR A 85 -16.37 1.32 -3.28
C TYR A 85 -17.05 2.53 -2.60
N ASP A 86 -16.32 3.28 -1.77
CA ASP A 86 -16.82 4.49 -1.10
C ASP A 86 -17.26 5.55 -2.12
N ALA A 87 -16.52 5.73 -3.21
CA ALA A 87 -16.90 6.66 -4.27
C ALA A 87 -18.20 6.25 -4.97
N GLY A 88 -18.37 4.95 -5.24
CA GLY A 88 -19.59 4.37 -5.83
C GLY A 88 -20.82 4.58 -4.95
N THR A 89 -20.70 4.37 -3.62
CA THR A 89 -21.81 4.58 -2.69
C THR A 89 -22.25 6.04 -2.57
N HIS A 90 -21.34 6.98 -2.89
CA HIS A 90 -21.63 8.42 -2.88
C HIS A 90 -21.91 8.98 -4.28
N ALA A 91 -22.10 8.11 -5.30
CA ALA A 91 -22.36 8.47 -6.70
C ALA A 91 -21.36 9.49 -7.28
N PHE A 92 -20.10 9.42 -6.84
CA PHE A 92 -19.08 10.36 -7.28
C PHE A 92 -18.73 10.12 -8.76
N LYS A 93 -18.58 11.21 -9.52
CA LYS A 93 -18.18 11.17 -10.93
C LYS A 93 -16.74 11.63 -11.06
N ASN A 94 -15.88 10.75 -11.56
CA ASN A 94 -14.52 11.10 -11.93
C ASN A 94 -14.51 11.85 -13.27
N GLY A 95 -13.79 12.98 -13.33
CA GLY A 95 -13.59 13.75 -14.57
C GLY A 95 -12.33 13.35 -15.35
N ASN A 96 -11.44 12.52 -14.78
CA ASN A 96 -10.17 12.14 -15.38
C ASN A 96 -9.98 10.61 -15.37
N HIS A 97 -10.61 9.95 -16.34
CA HIS A 97 -10.58 8.49 -16.48
C HIS A 97 -9.17 7.90 -16.69
N PRO A 98 -8.27 8.50 -17.50
CA PRO A 98 -6.91 8.00 -17.65
C PRO A 98 -6.12 7.97 -16.33
N ALA A 99 -6.22 9.02 -15.51
CA ALA A 99 -5.54 9.05 -14.23
C ALA A 99 -6.07 7.98 -13.26
N LEU A 100 -7.40 7.77 -13.22
CA LEU A 100 -7.98 6.71 -12.39
C LEU A 100 -7.57 5.31 -12.87
N ALA A 101 -7.54 5.09 -14.19
CA ALA A 101 -7.07 3.84 -14.77
C ALA A 101 -5.59 3.58 -14.41
N TRP A 102 -4.75 4.61 -14.44
CA TRP A 102 -3.35 4.52 -14.01
C TRP A 102 -3.22 4.12 -12.55
N ILE A 103 -3.99 4.75 -11.65
CA ILE A 103 -3.98 4.41 -10.22
C ILE A 103 -4.39 2.95 -9.98
N ILE A 104 -5.45 2.48 -10.66
CA ILE A 104 -5.90 1.09 -10.54
C ILE A 104 -4.84 0.13 -11.11
N ALA A 105 -4.27 0.44 -12.28
CA ALA A 105 -3.27 -0.40 -12.92
C ALA A 105 -1.98 -0.49 -12.08
N GLN A 106 -1.54 0.62 -11.48
CA GLN A 106 -0.36 0.63 -10.63
C GLN A 106 -0.58 -0.17 -9.33
N ALA A 107 -1.75 -0.05 -8.69
CA ALA A 107 -2.06 -0.86 -7.52
C ALA A 107 -2.12 -2.35 -7.85
N PHE A 108 -2.70 -2.71 -8.99
CA PHE A 108 -2.70 -4.08 -9.49
C PHE A 108 -1.27 -4.58 -9.77
N GLY A 109 -0.45 -3.80 -10.48
CA GLY A 109 0.94 -4.17 -10.77
C GLY A 109 1.76 -4.39 -9.51
N ASN A 110 1.62 -3.50 -8.52
CA ASN A 110 2.31 -3.63 -7.24
C ASN A 110 1.96 -4.94 -6.51
N PHE A 111 0.71 -5.41 -6.59
CA PHE A 111 0.28 -6.66 -5.95
C PHE A 111 0.87 -7.93 -6.58
N PHE A 112 1.11 -7.93 -7.89
CA PHE A 112 1.58 -9.12 -8.62
C PHE A 112 3.10 -9.17 -8.83
N GLY A 113 3.79 -8.03 -8.73
CA GLY A 113 5.22 -7.90 -9.01
C GLY A 113 5.51 -7.49 -10.44
#